data_AF-A0A941VGP5-F1
#
_entry.id   AF-A0A941VGP5-F1
#
_cell.length_a   1.000
_cell.length_b   1.000
_cell.length_c   1.000
_cell.angle_alpha   90.00
_cell.angle_beta   90.00
_cell.angle_gamma   90.00
#
_symmetry.space_group_name_H-M   'P 1'
#
loop_
_entity.id
_entity.type
_entity.pdbx_description
1 polymer ?
#
loop_
_entity_poly.entity_id
_entity_poly.type
_entity_poly.pdbx_seq_one_letter_code
_entity_poly.pdbx_strand_id
1 'polypeptide(L)'
;MIKSFRSAETEALFSDRQVVRFRVIERQARRKLLYLAQARVLRDLTVPPGNRLEALKGDRKGQHSIRINDQWRICFRWSDGHAYEVEIVDYHA
;
A
#
# COMPACT_ATOMS: atom_id res chain seq x y z
N MET A 1 -6.21 1.00 -9.98
CA MET A 1 -5.09 0.22 -10.58
C MET A 1 -3.76 0.77 -10.12
N ILE A 2 -2.78 -0.10 -9.84
CA ILE A 2 -1.40 0.31 -9.51
C ILE A 2 -0.62 0.51 -10.82
N LYS A 3 0.09 1.64 -10.93
CA LYS A 3 0.81 2.05 -12.14
C LYS A 3 2.33 2.06 -11.98
N SER A 4 2.84 2.22 -10.76
CA SER A 4 4.27 2.12 -10.48
C SER A 4 4.53 1.72 -9.03
N PHE A 5 5.70 1.13 -8.80
CA PHE A 5 6.21 0.76 -7.49
C PHE A 5 7.48 1.54 -7.19
N ARG A 6 7.66 1.94 -5.94
CA ARG A 6 8.91 2.53 -5.45
C ARG A 6 9.88 1.47 -4.90
N SER A 7 9.35 0.29 -4.59
CA SER A 7 10.07 -0.83 -3.99
C SER A 7 9.93 -2.08 -4.86
N ALA A 8 11.07 -2.63 -5.31
CA ALA A 8 11.12 -3.88 -6.06
C ALA A 8 10.56 -5.06 -5.25
N GLU A 9 10.73 -5.07 -3.93
CA GLU A 9 10.12 -6.07 -3.04
C GLU A 9 8.59 -5.98 -3.06
N THR A 10 8.03 -4.76 -3.07
CA THR A 10 6.58 -4.57 -3.10
C THR A 10 5.99 -5.01 -4.44
N GLU A 11 6.68 -4.69 -5.55
CA GLU A 11 6.32 -5.16 -6.89
C GLU A 11 6.39 -6.69 -7.01
N ALA A 12 7.46 -7.30 -6.48
CA ALA A 12 7.62 -8.75 -6.46
C ALA A 12 6.48 -9.42 -5.69
N LEU A 13 6.13 -8.89 -4.51
CA LEU A 13 5.00 -9.39 -3.73
C LEU A 13 3.68 -9.26 -4.51
N PHE A 14 3.43 -8.12 -5.15
CA PHE A 14 2.24 -7.93 -5.98
C PHE A 14 2.17 -8.92 -7.16
N SER A 15 3.33 -9.27 -7.73
CA SER A 15 3.49 -10.20 -8.87
C SER A 15 3.54 -11.68 -8.45
N ASP A 16 2.97 -12.01 -7.29
CA ASP A 16 2.92 -13.36 -6.73
C ASP A 16 4.27 -14.04 -6.44
N ARG A 17 5.34 -13.26 -6.29
CA ARG A 17 6.64 -13.77 -5.85
C ARG A 17 6.76 -13.72 -4.34
N GLN A 18 7.52 -14.67 -3.78
CA GLN A 18 7.82 -14.69 -2.36
C GLN A 18 8.87 -13.63 -2.01
N VAL A 19 8.64 -12.92 -0.91
CA VAL A 19 9.56 -11.91 -0.38
C VAL A 19 9.78 -12.20 1.10
N VAL A 20 10.98 -12.63 1.45
CA VAL A 20 11.34 -13.08 2.81
C VAL A 20 10.99 -12.01 3.86
N ARG A 21 11.29 -10.74 3.56
CA ARG A 21 11.00 -9.59 4.43
C ARG A 21 9.52 -9.46 4.79
N PHE A 22 8.62 -9.82 3.88
CA PHE A 22 7.18 -9.68 4.06
C PHE A 22 6.48 -10.97 4.47
N ARG A 23 7.21 -12.06 4.71
CA ARG A 23 6.64 -13.39 5.00
C ARG A 23 5.60 -13.37 6.13
N VAL A 24 5.83 -12.59 7.18
CA VAL A 24 4.94 -12.49 8.35
C VAL A 24 3.66 -11.68 8.09
N ILE A 25 3.65 -10.84 7.04
CA ILE A 25 2.50 -10.01 6.65
C ILE A 25 1.93 -10.39 5.28
N GLU A 26 2.49 -11.39 4.61
CA GLU A 26 2.30 -11.65 3.17
C GLU A 26 0.82 -11.71 2.80
N ARG A 27 0.03 -12.50 3.52
CA ARG A 27 -1.41 -12.64 3.27
C ARG A 27 -2.16 -11.31 3.40
N GLN A 28 -1.90 -10.55 4.47
CA GLN A 28 -2.55 -9.25 4.64
C GLN A 28 -2.08 -8.25 3.57
N ALA A 29 -0.77 -8.18 3.31
CA ALA A 29 -0.16 -7.26 2.36
C ALA A 29 -0.70 -7.48 0.93
N ARG A 30 -0.71 -8.73 0.45
CA ARG A 30 -1.30 -9.10 -0.85
C ARG A 30 -2.75 -8.64 -0.97
N ARG A 31 -3.57 -8.93 0.04
CA ARG A 31 -4.97 -8.50 0.06
C ARG A 31 -5.13 -6.98 0.00
N LYS A 32 -4.31 -6.22 0.73
CA LYS A 32 -4.35 -4.75 0.70
C LYS A 32 -3.87 -4.18 -0.63
N LEU A 33 -2.84 -4.77 -1.24
CA LEU A 33 -2.40 -4.41 -2.59
C LEU A 33 -3.49 -4.67 -3.64
N LEU A 34 -4.25 -5.76 -3.50
CA LEU A 34 -5.41 -6.04 -4.35
C LEU A 34 -6.51 -4.99 -4.19
N TYR A 35 -6.80 -4.54 -2.97
CA TYR A 35 -7.75 -3.45 -2.74
C TYR A 35 -7.28 -2.16 -3.41
N LEU A 36 -6.00 -1.82 -3.26
CA LEU A 36 -5.40 -0.66 -3.93
C LEU A 36 -5.46 -0.75 -5.46
N ALA A 37 -5.22 -1.93 -6.01
CA ALA A 37 -5.31 -2.18 -7.44
C ALA A 37 -6.74 -2.05 -7.98
N GLN A 38 -7.75 -2.41 -7.20
CA GLN A 38 -9.16 -2.40 -7.61
C GLN A 38 -9.90 -1.08 -7.32
N ALA A 39 -9.36 -0.23 -6.44
CA ALA A 39 -9.95 1.06 -6.13
C ALA A 39 -10.11 1.93 -7.38
N ARG A 40 -11.29 2.53 -7.53
CA ARG A 40 -11.63 3.46 -8.62
C ARG A 40 -11.50 4.90 -8.14
N VAL A 41 -11.83 5.14 -6.88
CA VAL A 41 -11.66 6.42 -6.20
C VAL A 41 -10.97 6.21 -4.86
N LEU A 42 -10.26 7.23 -4.39
CA LEU A 42 -9.48 7.14 -3.15
C LEU A 42 -10.32 6.71 -1.93
N ARG A 43 -11.57 7.17 -1.85
CA ARG A 43 -12.50 6.82 -0.76
C ARG A 43 -12.83 5.32 -0.70
N ASP A 44 -12.69 4.56 -1.78
CA ASP A 44 -12.94 3.12 -1.78
C ASP A 44 -12.01 2.42 -0.77
N LEU A 45 -10.83 3.00 -0.54
CA LEU A 45 -9.83 2.49 0.41
C LEU A 45 -10.16 2.79 1.87
N THR A 46 -11.27 3.48 2.17
CA THR A 46 -11.81 3.55 3.54
C THR A 46 -12.50 2.24 3.95
N VAL A 47 -12.86 1.41 2.98
CA VAL A 47 -13.45 0.08 3.18
C VAL A 47 -12.41 -1.00 2.80
N PRO A 48 -12.16 -2.00 3.66
CA PRO A 48 -12.69 -2.17 5.00
C PRO A 48 -12.12 -1.15 6.00
N PRO A 49 -12.82 -0.85 7.13
CA PRO A 49 -12.40 0.15 8.11
C PRO A 49 -10.96 -0.02 8.64
N GLY A 50 -10.48 -1.27 8.70
CA GLY A 50 -9.11 -1.59 9.09
C GLY A 50 -8.02 -1.05 8.14
N ASN A 51 -8.36 -0.55 6.95
CA ASN A 51 -7.41 0.15 6.08
C ASN A 51 -6.90 1.44 6.73
N ARG A 52 -7.72 2.11 7.54
CA ARG A 52 -7.37 3.40 8.19
C ARG A 52 -6.63 4.33 7.22
N LEU A 53 -7.28 4.61 6.08
CA LEU A 53 -6.72 5.46 5.04
C LEU A 53 -6.31 6.82 5.62
N GLU A 54 -5.06 7.21 5.37
CA GLU A 54 -4.48 8.44 5.91
C GLU A 54 -3.72 9.20 4.83
N ALA A 55 -3.92 10.52 4.77
CA ALA A 55 -3.07 11.42 3.98
C ALA A 55 -1.82 11.77 4.78
N LEU A 56 -0.64 11.49 4.23
CA LEU A 56 0.63 11.68 4.92
C LEU A 56 1.07 13.16 4.89
N LYS A 57 1.85 13.54 5.90
CA LYS A 57 2.32 14.91 6.16
C LYS A 57 3.86 14.97 6.13
N GLY A 58 4.42 16.17 6.27
CA GLY A 58 5.87 16.40 6.28
C GLY A 58 6.51 15.99 4.96
N ASP A 59 7.62 15.26 5.03
CA ASP A 59 8.41 14.83 3.86
C ASP A 59 7.66 13.90 2.91
N ARG A 60 6.56 13.28 3.39
CA ARG A 60 5.69 12.40 2.59
C ARG A 60 4.42 13.11 2.12
N LYS A 61 4.35 14.45 2.18
CA LYS A 61 3.20 15.23 1.71
C LYS A 61 2.85 14.87 0.27
N GLY A 62 1.56 14.60 0.03
CA GLY A 62 1.05 14.14 -1.27
C GLY A 62 0.99 12.62 -1.42
N GLN A 63 1.54 11.86 -0.47
CA GLN A 63 1.30 10.43 -0.35
C GLN A 63 0.14 10.14 0.60
N HIS A 64 -0.38 8.93 0.46
CA HIS A 64 -1.42 8.33 1.27
C HIS A 64 -0.90 7.01 1.83
N SER A 65 -1.52 6.53 2.90
CA SER A 65 -1.23 5.20 3.42
C SER A 65 -2.47 4.40 3.76
N ILE A 66 -2.37 3.08 3.65
CA ILE A 66 -3.30 2.12 4.24
C ILE A 66 -2.55 1.14 5.13
N ARG A 67 -3.19 0.74 6.22
CA ARG A 67 -2.64 -0.15 7.25
C ARG A 67 -2.70 -1.61 6.82
N ILE A 68 -1.57 -2.32 6.98
CA ILE A 68 -1.51 -3.78 6.89
C ILE A 68 -1.78 -4.40 8.26
N ASN A 69 -1.00 -3.99 9.27
CA ASN A 69 -1.15 -4.31 10.70
C ASN A 69 -0.58 -3.15 11.54
N ASP A 70 -0.27 -3.34 12.82
CA ASP A 70 0.21 -2.22 13.65
C ASP A 70 1.56 -1.66 13.21
N GLN A 71 2.46 -2.49 12.70
CA GLN A 71 3.82 -2.13 12.28
C GLN A 71 3.89 -1.68 10.80
N TRP A 72 3.17 -2.34 9.89
CA TRP A 72 3.37 -2.15 8.45
C TRP A 72 2.29 -1.30 7.78
N ARG A 73 2.70 -0.49 6.80
CA ARG A 73 1.82 0.35 5.96
C ARG A 73 2.16 0.16 4.48
N ILE A 74 1.15 0.32 3.62
CA ILE A 74 1.37 0.59 2.19
C ILE A 74 1.29 2.09 2.01
N CYS A 75 2.34 2.70 1.47
CA CYS A 75 2.37 4.11 1.07
C CYS A 75 2.28 4.23 -0.46
N PHE A 76 1.58 5.24 -0.95
CA PHE A 76 1.37 5.47 -2.38
C PHE A 76 0.99 6.91 -2.67
N ARG A 77 1.24 7.36 -3.89
CA ARG A 77 0.61 8.57 -4.45
C ARG A 77 -0.68 8.20 -5.16
N TRP A 78 -1.67 9.09 -5.11
CA TRP A 78 -2.93 8.91 -5.82
C TRP A 78 -3.13 10.03 -6.84
N SER A 79 -3.33 9.68 -8.11
CA SER A 79 -3.67 10.62 -9.19
C SER A 79 -4.58 9.92 -10.19
N ASP A 80 -5.59 10.63 -10.70
CA ASP A 80 -6.42 10.17 -11.83
C ASP A 80 -7.00 8.75 -11.67
N GLY A 81 -7.41 8.39 -10.46
CA GLY A 81 -7.99 7.06 -10.15
C GLY A 81 -6.96 5.93 -10.08
N HIS A 82 -5.68 6.26 -9.96
CA HIS A 82 -4.57 5.32 -9.99
C HIS A 82 -3.59 5.54 -8.83
N ALA A 83 -2.94 4.44 -8.43
CA ALA A 83 -1.91 4.43 -7.40
C ALA A 83 -0.52 4.37 -8.03
N TYR A 84 0.39 5.22 -7.56
CA TYR A 84 1.77 5.34 -8.04
C TYR A 84 2.75 5.25 -6.87
N GLU A 85 4.00 4.93 -7.19
CA GLU A 85 5.12 4.87 -6.23
C GLU A 85 4.80 3.98 -5.02
N VAL A 86 4.09 2.88 -5.25
CA VAL A 86 3.61 2.01 -4.19
C VAL A 86 4.78 1.33 -3.47
N GLU A 87 4.78 1.38 -2.15
CA GLU A 87 5.77 0.72 -1.29
C GLU A 87 5.14 0.19 0.00
N ILE A 88 5.65 -0.93 0.51
CA ILE A 88 5.39 -1.41 1.87
C ILE A 88 6.51 -0.91 2.78
N VAL A 89 6.15 -0.21 3.85
CA VAL A 89 7.09 0.36 4.82
C VAL A 89 6.82 -0.15 6.22
N ASP A 90 7.90 -0.32 6.98
CA ASP A 90 7.83 -0.48 8.43
C ASP A 90 7.68 0.92 9.04
N TYR A 91 6.60 1.14 9.78
CA TYR A 91 6.28 2.43 10.39
C TYR A 91 6.98 2.64 11.75
N HIS A 92 7.59 1.59 12.32
CA HIS A 92 8.31 1.67 13.59
C HIS A 92 9.83 1.67 13.41
N ALA A 93 10.31 1.62 12.17
CA ALA A 93 11.73 1.62 11.81
C ALA A 93 12.31 3.03 11.64
#